data_AF-A0A1F8NAE2-F1
#
_entry.id   AF-A0A1F8NAE2-F1
#
_cell.length_a   1.000
_cell.length_b   1.000
_cell.length_c   1.000
_cell.angle_alpha   90.00
_cell.angle_beta   90.00
_cell.angle_gamma   90.00
#
_symmetry.space_group_name_H-M   'P 1'
#
loop_
_entity.id
_entity.type
_entity.pdbx_description
1 polymer ?
#
loop_
_entity_poly.entity_id
_entity_poly.type
_entity_poly.pdbx_seq_one_letter_code
_entity_poly.pdbx_strand_id
1 'polypeptide(L)'
;MQFDDLALEKLWRVTAGHPYFLQLVCHTLVNLHNRLRRSYVTVGDVNTSLDEILTAGEAHFVYLWMESSPAQKLALFAMSHMSSAGFLTPIQAADDLARRGIPVERPELTDAFQKLAARDIFSVVQRPDQPLGEAFGWKLGLLGMWVEKSKSLRQIIEEGKNRI
;
A
#
# COMPACT_ATOMS: atom_id res chain seq x y z
N MET A 1 4.60 10.10 26.48
CA MET A 1 4.03 10.45 25.16
C MET A 1 2.66 9.78 25.09
N GLN A 2 1.63 10.52 24.70
CA GLN A 2 0.24 10.08 24.57
C GLN A 2 -0.17 10.20 23.11
N PHE A 3 -1.08 9.34 22.65
CA PHE A 3 -1.59 9.32 21.29
C PHE A 3 -3.09 9.59 21.31
N ASP A 4 -3.58 10.39 20.37
CA ASP A 4 -5.02 10.43 20.08
C ASP A 4 -5.47 9.16 19.36
N ASP A 5 -6.76 8.83 19.45
CA ASP A 5 -7.31 7.60 18.89
C ASP A 5 -7.17 7.56 17.35
N LEU A 6 -7.32 8.70 16.67
CA LEU A 6 -7.19 8.81 15.22
C LEU A 6 -5.75 8.57 14.74
N ALA A 7 -4.76 8.92 15.56
CA ALA A 7 -3.36 8.67 15.33
C ALA A 7 -3.09 7.16 15.44
N LEU A 8 -3.61 6.51 16.48
CA LEU A 8 -3.51 5.06 16.64
C LEU A 8 -4.17 4.31 15.46
N GLU A 9 -5.36 4.72 15.06
CA GLU A 9 -6.05 4.16 13.89
C GLU A 9 -5.24 4.37 12.61
N LYS A 10 -4.70 5.57 12.39
CA LYS A 10 -3.85 5.87 11.23
C LYS A 10 -2.59 5.01 11.24
N LEU A 11 -1.91 4.89 12.38
CA LEU A 11 -0.72 4.06 12.55
C LEU A 11 -1.00 2.61 12.19
N TRP A 12 -2.10 2.06 12.71
CA TRP A 12 -2.52 0.71 12.40
C TRP A 12 -2.79 0.54 10.90
N ARG A 13 -3.56 1.45 10.30
CA ARG A 13 -3.91 1.40 8.89
C ARG A 13 -2.70 1.49 7.96
N VAL A 14 -1.71 2.31 8.28
CA VAL A 14 -0.55 2.48 7.40
C VAL A 14 0.50 1.38 7.59
N THR A 15 0.64 0.84 8.81
CA THR A 15 1.66 -0.17 9.11
C THR A 15 1.16 -1.60 9.07
N ALA A 16 -0.15 -1.83 9.18
CA ALA A 16 -0.77 -3.15 9.38
C ALA A 16 -0.24 -3.93 10.60
N GLY A 17 0.41 -3.25 11.56
CA GLY A 17 1.12 -3.90 12.65
C GLY A 17 2.45 -4.56 12.23
N HIS A 18 2.94 -4.31 11.01
CA HIS A 18 4.22 -4.86 10.54
C HIS A 18 5.38 -4.33 11.41
N PRO A 19 6.14 -5.21 12.11
CA PRO A 19 7.07 -4.79 13.16
C PRO A 19 8.10 -3.73 12.72
N TYR A 20 8.69 -3.91 11.53
CA TYR A 20 9.66 -2.97 10.98
C TYR A 20 9.06 -1.57 10.75
N PHE A 21 7.88 -1.50 10.13
CA PHE A 21 7.26 -0.22 9.79
C PHE A 21 6.69 0.47 11.03
N LEU A 22 6.11 -0.31 11.95
CA LEU A 22 5.66 0.22 13.23
C LEU A 22 6.81 0.88 13.99
N GLN A 23 7.96 0.20 14.08
CA GLN A 23 9.14 0.75 14.73
C GLN A 23 9.66 2.01 14.02
N LEU A 24 9.70 2.01 12.69
CA LEU A 24 10.15 3.15 11.90
C LEU A 24 9.26 4.38 12.13
N VAL A 25 7.93 4.19 12.12
CA VAL A 25 6.97 5.26 12.36
C VAL A 25 7.09 5.79 13.79
N CYS A 26 7.16 4.89 14.78
CA CYS A 26 7.34 5.26 16.18
C CYS A 26 8.63 6.07 16.39
N HIS A 27 9.75 5.63 15.81
CA HIS A 27 11.03 6.35 15.87
C HIS A 27 10.91 7.77 15.29
N THR A 28 10.28 7.88 14.12
CA THR A 28 10.07 9.16 13.43
C THR A 28 9.24 10.13 14.28
N LEU A 29 8.12 9.65 14.85
CA LEU A 29 7.24 10.46 15.69
C LEU A 29 7.91 10.89 16.99
N VAL A 30 8.64 10.00 17.65
CA VAL A 30 9.41 10.35 18.87
C VAL A 30 10.41 11.46 18.57
N ASN A 31 11.15 11.37 17.45
CA ASN A 31 12.10 12.39 17.05
C ASN A 31 11.41 13.72 16.74
N LEU A 32 10.29 13.71 16.02
CA LEU A 32 9.49 14.91 15.75
C LEU A 32 9.06 15.60 17.05
N HIS A 33 8.47 14.84 17.97
CA HIS A 33 7.94 15.37 19.23
C HIS A 33 9.02 15.85 20.18
N ASN A 34 10.19 15.20 20.19
CA ASN A 34 11.36 15.69 20.92
C ASN A 34 11.81 17.06 20.40
N ARG A 35 11.86 17.25 19.07
CA ARG A 35 12.20 18.55 18.44
C ARG A 35 11.18 19.63 18.78
N LEU A 36 9.90 19.29 18.74
CA LEU A 36 8.78 20.22 19.02
C LEU A 36 8.52 20.43 20.52
N ARG A 37 9.19 19.66 21.40
CA ARG A 37 8.93 19.62 22.84
C ARG A 37 7.46 19.36 23.18
N ARG A 38 6.84 18.46 22.43
CA ARG A 38 5.44 18.02 22.62
C ARG A 38 5.41 16.59 23.13
N SER A 39 4.35 16.23 23.85
CA SER A 39 4.16 14.87 24.38
C SER A 39 2.85 14.23 23.93
N TYR A 40 2.07 14.90 23.07
CA TYR A 40 0.79 14.43 22.54
C TYR A 40 0.87 14.30 21.01
N VAL A 41 0.60 13.11 20.49
CA VAL A 41 0.64 12.77 19.06
C VAL A 41 -0.77 12.82 18.49
N THR A 42 -0.90 13.55 17.40
CA THR A 42 -2.15 13.65 16.64
C THR A 42 -2.07 12.93 15.31
N VAL A 43 -3.21 12.66 14.69
CA VAL A 43 -3.25 12.17 13.29
C VAL A 43 -2.54 13.13 12.32
N GLY A 44 -2.52 14.43 12.61
CA GLY A 44 -1.79 15.43 11.84
C GLY A 44 -0.28 15.23 11.89
N ASP A 45 0.25 14.86 13.06
CA ASP A 45 1.67 14.53 13.21
C ASP A 45 2.02 13.26 12.41
N VAL A 46 1.18 12.23 12.46
CA VAL A 46 1.37 11.00 11.67
C VAL A 46 1.41 11.34 10.18
N ASN A 47 0.44 12.13 9.68
CA ASN A 47 0.40 12.55 8.28
C ASN A 47 1.64 13.35 7.87
N THR A 48 2.10 14.27 8.71
CA THR A 48 3.28 15.10 8.44
C THR A 48 4.57 14.27 8.39
N SER A 49 4.63 13.18 9.17
CA SER A 49 5.78 12.27 9.18
C SER A 49 5.79 11.23 8.05
N LEU A 50 4.70 11.07 7.29
CA LEU A 50 4.59 10.01 6.27
C LEU A 50 5.70 10.11 5.21
N ASP A 51 6.04 11.31 4.74
CA ASP A 51 7.10 11.47 3.74
C ASP A 51 8.46 11.03 4.26
N GLU A 52 8.81 11.39 5.50
CA GLU A 52 10.06 10.96 6.16
C GLU A 52 10.10 9.43 6.31
N ILE A 53 8.97 8.83 6.70
CA ILE A 53 8.82 7.37 6.85
C ILE A 53 8.97 6.66 5.49
N LEU A 54 8.36 7.20 4.43
CA LEU A 54 8.45 6.62 3.09
C LEU A 54 9.88 6.64 2.57
N THR A 55 10.63 7.72 2.81
CA THR A 55 12.05 7.81 2.46
C THR A 55 12.91 6.87 3.30
N ALA A 56 12.73 6.86 4.63
CA ALA A 56 13.55 6.03 5.51
C ALA A 56 13.29 4.51 5.32
N GLY A 57 12.07 4.15 4.92
CA GLY A 57 11.66 2.78 4.65
C GLY A 57 11.90 2.30 3.22
N GLU A 58 12.46 3.14 2.34
CA GLU A 58 12.53 2.92 0.89
C GLU A 58 13.12 1.55 0.53
N ALA A 59 14.24 1.17 1.15
CA ALA A 59 14.88 -0.11 0.88
C ALA A 59 13.95 -1.31 1.12
N HIS A 60 13.10 -1.25 2.14
CA HIS A 60 12.14 -2.33 2.44
C HIS A 60 10.98 -2.34 1.42
N PHE A 61 10.49 -1.17 1.00
CA PHE A 61 9.47 -1.10 -0.06
C PHE A 61 10.02 -1.60 -1.40
N VAL A 62 11.26 -1.24 -1.75
CA VAL A 62 11.96 -1.75 -2.94
C VAL A 62 12.08 -3.27 -2.88
N TYR A 63 12.44 -3.84 -1.74
CA TYR A 63 12.48 -5.29 -1.57
C TYR A 63 11.11 -5.94 -1.83
N LEU A 64 10.04 -5.46 -1.18
CA LEU A 64 8.68 -5.98 -1.38
C LEU A 64 8.22 -5.89 -2.86
N TRP A 65 8.61 -4.81 -3.52
CA TRP A 65 8.36 -4.59 -4.95
C TRP A 65 9.13 -5.56 -5.83
N MET A 66 10.43 -5.78 -5.58
CA MET A 66 11.28 -6.64 -6.41
C MET A 66 10.92 -8.13 -6.30
N GLU A 67 10.43 -8.54 -5.13
CA GLU A 67 9.87 -9.88 -4.88
C GLU A 67 8.49 -10.07 -5.52
N SER A 68 7.87 -9.01 -6.05
CA SER A 68 6.57 -9.11 -6.70
C SER A 68 6.70 -9.43 -8.18
N SER A 69 5.86 -10.34 -8.67
CA SER A 69 5.75 -10.68 -10.09
C SER A 69 5.22 -9.48 -10.91
N PRO A 70 5.36 -9.48 -12.25
CA PRO A 70 4.78 -8.42 -13.09
C PRO A 70 3.28 -8.21 -12.85
N ALA A 71 2.48 -9.27 -12.76
CA ALA A 71 1.06 -9.19 -12.46
C ALA A 71 0.79 -8.61 -11.06
N GLN A 72 1.59 -8.97 -10.05
CA GLN A 72 1.48 -8.40 -8.71
C GLN A 72 1.83 -6.91 -8.69
N LYS A 73 2.86 -6.49 -9.42
CA LYS A 73 3.22 -5.06 -9.57
C LYS A 73 2.09 -4.26 -10.23
N LEU A 74 1.41 -4.84 -11.22
CA LEU A 74 0.24 -4.24 -11.85
C LEU A 74 -0.96 -4.17 -10.89
N ALA A 75 -1.19 -5.19 -10.07
CA ALA A 75 -2.21 -5.17 -9.02
C ALA A 75 -1.93 -4.08 -7.96
N LEU A 76 -0.68 -3.99 -7.47
CA LEU A 76 -0.24 -2.94 -6.54
C LEU A 76 -0.44 -1.54 -7.14
N PHE A 77 -0.06 -1.37 -8.41
CA PHE A 77 -0.25 -0.11 -9.13
C PHE A 77 -1.73 0.26 -9.29
N ALA A 78 -2.58 -0.68 -9.71
CA ALA A 78 -4.01 -0.44 -9.88
C ALA A 78 -4.66 -0.03 -8.55
N MET A 79 -4.29 -0.72 -7.46
CA MET A 79 -4.80 -0.44 -6.12
C MET A 79 -4.28 0.88 -5.52
N SER A 80 -3.07 1.32 -5.89
CA SER A 80 -2.50 2.58 -5.38
C SER A 80 -3.17 3.83 -5.94
N HIS A 81 -3.86 3.71 -7.07
CA HIS A 81 -4.59 4.82 -7.71
C HIS A 81 -6.05 4.89 -7.27
N MET A 82 -6.47 4.01 -6.37
CA MET A 82 -7.75 4.14 -5.70
C MET A 82 -7.64 5.06 -4.49
N SER A 83 -8.75 5.70 -4.13
CA SER A 83 -8.83 6.42 -2.86
C SER A 83 -8.38 5.53 -1.69
N SER A 84 -7.71 6.11 -0.70
CA SER A 84 -7.10 5.39 0.44
C SER A 84 -8.07 4.59 1.34
N ALA A 85 -9.39 4.75 1.15
CA ALA A 85 -10.43 3.94 1.79
C ALA A 85 -11.07 2.91 0.83
N GLY A 86 -10.56 2.81 -0.40
CA GLY A 86 -11.15 2.07 -1.49
C GLY A 86 -10.78 0.58 -1.48
N PHE A 87 -11.71 -0.22 -1.97
CA PHE A 87 -11.53 -1.64 -2.26
C PHE A 87 -11.65 -1.83 -3.77
N LEU A 88 -10.94 -2.81 -4.31
CA LEU A 88 -10.94 -3.14 -5.73
C LEU A 88 -11.18 -4.63 -5.92
N THR A 89 -12.06 -4.98 -6.85
CA THR A 89 -12.14 -6.36 -7.35
C THR A 89 -11.09 -6.55 -8.46
N PRO A 90 -10.58 -7.78 -8.68
CA PRO A 90 -9.66 -8.05 -9.78
C PRO A 90 -10.23 -7.65 -11.15
N ILE A 91 -11.56 -7.75 -11.33
CA ILE A 91 -12.24 -7.34 -12.56
C ILE A 91 -12.11 -5.82 -12.78
N GLN A 92 -12.43 -5.03 -11.76
CA GLN A 92 -12.30 -3.58 -11.84
C GLN A 92 -10.85 -3.14 -12.05
N ALA A 93 -9.89 -3.85 -11.45
CA ALA A 93 -8.47 -3.61 -11.66
C ALA A 93 -8.05 -3.89 -13.12
N ALA A 94 -8.50 -5.01 -13.69
CA ALA A 94 -8.24 -5.36 -15.08
C ALA A 94 -8.85 -4.33 -16.04
N ASP A 95 -10.09 -3.91 -15.79
CA ASP A 95 -10.76 -2.89 -16.60
C ASP A 95 -10.05 -1.53 -16.49
N ASP A 96 -9.50 -1.16 -15.33
CA ASP A 96 -8.70 0.06 -15.16
C ASP A 96 -7.37 0.01 -15.92
N LEU A 97 -6.65 -1.11 -15.83
CA LEU A 97 -5.40 -1.30 -16.56
C LEU A 97 -5.63 -1.32 -18.08
N ALA A 98 -6.71 -1.97 -18.54
CA ALA A 98 -7.09 -1.98 -19.94
C ALA A 98 -7.38 -0.57 -20.48
N ARG A 99 -8.10 0.27 -19.72
CA ARG A 99 -8.31 1.69 -20.09
C ARG A 99 -7.01 2.48 -20.20
N ARG A 100 -5.96 2.06 -19.51
CA ARG A 100 -4.61 2.66 -19.56
C ARG A 100 -3.71 2.01 -20.62
N GLY A 101 -4.24 1.11 -21.43
CA GLY A 101 -3.52 0.46 -22.54
C GLY A 101 -2.73 -0.79 -22.15
N ILE A 102 -2.99 -1.38 -20.98
CA ILE A 102 -2.30 -2.58 -20.49
C ILE A 102 -3.35 -3.66 -20.21
N PRO A 103 -3.75 -4.44 -21.24
CA PRO A 103 -4.65 -5.56 -21.01
C PRO A 103 -3.92 -6.63 -20.20
N VAL A 104 -4.56 -7.09 -19.12
CA VAL A 104 -4.10 -8.21 -18.28
C VAL A 104 -5.25 -9.18 -18.16
N GLU A 105 -4.94 -10.47 -18.25
CA GLU A 105 -5.94 -11.52 -18.13
C GLU A 105 -6.52 -11.54 -16.71
N ARG A 106 -7.85 -11.61 -16.61
CA ARG A 106 -8.56 -11.58 -15.32
C ARG A 106 -8.12 -12.70 -14.36
N PRO A 107 -7.90 -13.96 -14.81
CA PRO A 107 -7.39 -15.01 -13.94
C PRO A 107 -6.00 -14.71 -13.39
N GLU A 108 -5.11 -14.15 -14.21
CA GLU A 108 -3.76 -13.77 -13.81
C GLU A 108 -3.79 -12.69 -12.73
N LEU A 109 -4.63 -11.67 -12.92
CA LEU A 109 -4.77 -10.61 -11.93
C LEU A 109 -5.44 -11.12 -10.65
N THR A 110 -6.40 -12.03 -10.75
CA THR A 110 -7.05 -12.64 -9.58
C THR A 110 -6.05 -13.41 -8.72
N ASP A 111 -5.21 -14.26 -9.34
CA ASP A 111 -4.12 -14.96 -8.68
C ASP A 111 -3.10 -13.97 -8.05
N ALA A 112 -2.78 -12.87 -8.74
CA ALA A 112 -1.89 -11.84 -8.21
C ALA A 112 -2.45 -11.19 -6.94
N PHE A 113 -3.74 -10.84 -6.91
CA PHE A 113 -4.40 -10.28 -5.72
C PHE A 113 -4.43 -11.28 -4.55
N GLN A 114 -4.74 -12.54 -4.82
CA GLN A 114 -4.73 -13.60 -3.80
C GLN A 114 -3.34 -13.83 -3.21
N LYS A 115 -2.30 -13.87 -4.05
CA LYS A 115 -0.91 -14.01 -3.59
C LYS A 115 -0.43 -12.80 -2.79
N LEU A 116 -0.88 -11.58 -3.13
CA LEU A 116 -0.59 -10.38 -2.34
C LEU A 116 -1.34 -10.38 -0.99
N ALA A 117 -2.56 -10.90 -0.95
CA ALA A 117 -3.30 -11.10 0.29
C ALA A 117 -2.61 -12.15 1.20
N ALA A 118 -2.12 -13.25 0.62
CA ALA A 118 -1.36 -14.27 1.35
C ALA A 118 -0.03 -13.74 1.93
N ARG A 119 0.51 -12.64 1.39
CA ARG A 119 1.70 -11.93 1.89
C ARG A 119 1.37 -10.80 2.86
N ASP A 120 0.13 -10.71 3.35
CA ASP A 120 -0.36 -9.64 4.22
C ASP A 120 -0.23 -8.22 3.63
N ILE A 121 -0.13 -8.10 2.30
CA ILE A 121 -0.08 -6.80 1.62
C ILE A 121 -1.50 -6.29 1.36
N PHE A 122 -2.39 -7.19 0.93
CA PHE A 122 -3.81 -6.92 0.77
C PHE A 122 -4.66 -7.64 1.83
N SER A 123 -5.88 -7.16 2.03
CA SER A 123 -6.91 -7.83 2.82
C SER A 123 -8.11 -8.13 1.93
N VAL A 124 -8.77 -9.27 2.17
CA VAL A 124 -10.06 -9.58 1.53
C VAL A 124 -11.16 -8.83 2.28
N VAL A 125 -11.97 -8.10 1.54
CA VAL A 125 -13.08 -7.29 2.06
C VAL A 125 -14.39 -7.96 1.65
N GLN A 126 -15.13 -8.41 2.65
CA GLN A 126 -16.48 -8.97 2.46
C GLN A 126 -17.46 -7.82 2.24
N ARG A 127 -18.12 -7.80 1.08
CA ARG A 127 -19.07 -6.76 0.69
C ARG A 127 -20.50 -7.30 0.72
N PRO A 128 -21.37 -6.82 1.63
CA PRO A 128 -22.76 -7.26 1.68
C PRO A 128 -23.55 -6.89 0.42
N ASP A 129 -23.15 -5.81 -0.26
CA ASP A 129 -23.77 -5.23 -1.45
C ASP A 129 -23.30 -5.87 -2.76
N GLN A 130 -22.22 -6.66 -2.74
CA GLN A 130 -21.69 -7.36 -3.91
C GLN A 130 -21.32 -8.80 -3.54
N PRO A 131 -22.28 -9.74 -3.63
CA PRO A 131 -22.04 -11.15 -3.30
C PRO A 131 -21.17 -11.88 -4.34
N LEU A 132 -20.92 -11.26 -5.51
CA LEU A 132 -20.14 -11.83 -6.60
C LEU A 132 -18.77 -11.14 -6.70
N GLY A 133 -17.73 -11.89 -6.33
CA GLY A 133 -16.33 -11.49 -6.46
C GLY A 133 -15.72 -10.93 -5.17
N GLU A 134 -14.53 -11.41 -4.82
CA GLU A 134 -13.77 -10.91 -3.69
C GLU A 134 -13.25 -9.50 -3.99
N ALA A 135 -13.57 -8.54 -3.11
CA ALA A 135 -12.94 -7.23 -3.12
C ALA A 135 -11.70 -7.26 -2.24
N PHE A 136 -10.68 -6.49 -2.63
CA PHE A 136 -9.42 -6.40 -1.91
C PHE A 136 -9.14 -4.96 -1.50
N GLY A 137 -8.59 -4.77 -0.31
CA GLY A 137 -8.10 -3.49 0.18
C GLY A 137 -6.64 -3.55 0.56
N TRP A 138 -6.02 -2.38 0.78
CA TRP A 138 -4.70 -2.32 1.38
C TRP A 138 -4.75 -2.83 2.81
N LYS A 139 -3.90 -3.82 3.12
CA LYS A 139 -3.55 -4.15 4.49
C LYS A 139 -2.34 -3.31 4.90
N LEU A 140 -1.25 -3.36 4.12
CA LEU A 140 -0.06 -2.52 4.31
C LEU A 140 -0.18 -1.18 3.56
N GLY A 141 -0.78 -0.18 4.19
CA GLY A 141 -1.04 1.13 3.56
C GLY A 141 0.21 1.90 3.13
N LEU A 142 1.33 1.79 3.87
CA LEU A 142 2.60 2.45 3.51
C LEU A 142 3.14 2.01 2.14
N LEU A 143 2.97 0.73 1.79
CA LEU A 143 3.38 0.25 0.48
C LEU A 143 2.55 0.90 -0.64
N GLY A 144 1.23 1.04 -0.44
CA GLY A 144 0.36 1.73 -1.41
C GLY A 144 0.79 3.17 -1.65
N MET A 145 1.06 3.91 -0.57
CA MET A 145 1.57 5.29 -0.65
C MET A 145 2.94 5.37 -1.35
N TRP A 146 3.84 4.43 -1.08
CA TRP A 146 5.13 4.37 -1.77
C TRP A 146 4.98 4.07 -3.27
N VAL A 147 4.12 3.12 -3.65
CA VAL A 147 3.86 2.78 -5.06
C VAL A 147 3.28 3.98 -5.81
N GLU A 148 2.28 4.66 -5.23
CA GLU A 148 1.68 5.87 -5.80
C GLU A 148 2.72 6.98 -6.03
N LYS A 149 3.64 7.18 -5.08
CA LYS A 149 4.67 8.23 -5.14
C LYS A 149 5.82 7.90 -6.09
N SER A 150 6.20 6.62 -6.21
CA SER A 150 7.48 6.22 -6.83
C SER A 150 7.35 5.48 -8.16
N LYS A 151 6.19 4.87 -8.47
CA LYS A 151 6.04 3.99 -9.63
C LYS A 151 5.08 4.56 -10.66
N SER A 152 5.54 4.56 -11.91
CA SER A 152 4.72 4.85 -13.08
C SER A 152 4.51 3.59 -13.93
N LEU A 153 3.40 3.53 -14.69
CA LEU A 153 3.13 2.40 -15.58
C LEU A 153 4.26 2.12 -16.57
N ARG A 154 4.91 3.16 -17.10
CA ARG A 154 6.02 3.02 -18.06
C ARG A 154 7.17 2.20 -17.46
N GLN A 155 7.56 2.53 -16.23
CA GLN A 155 8.63 1.81 -15.53
C GLN A 155 8.26 0.35 -15.26
N ILE A 156 7.00 0.07 -14.90
CA ILE A 156 6.54 -1.31 -14.65
C ILE A 156 6.66 -2.16 -15.92
N ILE A 157 6.29 -1.60 -17.08
CA ILE A 157 6.38 -2.29 -18.37
C ILE A 157 7.84 -2.52 -18.76
N GLU A 158 8.72 -1.54 -18.59
CA GLU A 158 10.15 -1.69 -18.87
C GLU A 158 10.80 -2.75 -17.98
N GLU A 159 10.49 -2.75 -16.67
CA GLU A 159 10.96 -3.77 -15.73
C GLU A 159 10.47 -5.18 -16.11
N GLY A 160 9.25 -5.31 -16.65
CA GLY A 160 8.69 -6.58 -17.09
C GLY A 160 9.36 -7.15 -18.34
N LYS A 161 9.82 -6.30 -19.26
CA LYS A 161 10.52 -6.72 -20.50
C LYS A 161 11.96 -7.19 -20.26
N ASN A 162 12.63 -6.65 -19.25
CA ASN A 162 14.03 -7.00 -18.92
C ASN A 162 14.21 -8.31 -18.13
N ARG A 163 13.11 -9.01 -17.81
CA ARG A 163 13.12 -10.26 -17.02
C ARG A 163 12.73 -11.51 -17.84
N ILE A 164 12.59 -11.40 -19.16
CA ILE A 164 12.31 -12.50 -20.11
C ILE A 164 13.59 -12.82 -20.88
#